data_AF-A0A444WRL8-F1
#
_entry.id   AF-A0A444WRL8-F1
#
_cell.length_a   1.000
_cell.length_b   1.000
_cell.length_c   1.000
_cell.angle_alpha   90.00
_cell.angle_beta   90.00
_cell.angle_gamma   90.00
#
_symmetry.space_group_name_H-M   'P 1'
#
loop_
_entity.id
_entity.type
_entity.pdbx_description
1 polymer ?
#
loop_
_entity_poly.entity_id
_entity_poly.type
_entity_poly.pdbx_seq_one_letter_code
_entity_poly.pdbx_strand_id
1 'polypeptide(L)'
;MFSQREMPSASSMFSAYASMAASMMLLRSMANELIPQPIRGYILNAFHYLVKPRSQSLTLVIEESNGIARNHVYDAAEAYLSTRVSPDNERLKICKSPKEKKLTIRLEKGEKLLDLYDGVSLRWRFICAESDKNAPSENTSISSNVSVRSEKRYFELSFHKKHKQMVLESYLPFVLEKAKEMKDDERVLKMHTLNTSYCYGGVKWDSINLEHPSTFETLAMDSEQKEAIMEDLNRFVKRREFYKRVGRAWKRGYLLYGPPGTGKSSLIAAMANYLKFDIYDLQLANIVRDSDLRKLLLATANRSILVIEDIDCSVDLPERRHVDHHHHHGRKQTDVQLTLSGLLNFIDGLWSSCGDERIIIFTTNHKERLDPALLRPGRMDMHIHMSYCSFQAFKILASNYLDISSDHHHHLFPEIEGLIEDTQITPAHVAEELMKSEDADVALQGFVKLLKRKKMEGDVCENDDPDNKAEPATKQSKKRKVACKQKKTVAAAGTQRRTRRLRRGSSL
;
A
#
# COMPACT_ATOMS: atom_id res chain seq x y z
N MET A 1 20.41 -43.21 70.63
CA MET A 1 21.41 -42.85 71.66
C MET A 1 22.20 -41.66 71.15
N PHE A 2 22.15 -40.56 71.91
CA PHE A 2 22.98 -39.33 71.96
C PHE A 2 24.08 -39.14 70.88
N SER A 3 24.25 -37.94 70.30
CA SER A 3 24.74 -36.78 71.08
C SER A 3 24.42 -35.42 70.43
N GLN A 4 23.58 -34.62 71.11
CA GLN A 4 23.61 -33.16 71.02
C GLN A 4 24.83 -32.64 71.78
N ARG A 5 26.02 -32.63 71.18
CA ARG A 5 27.22 -31.87 71.61
C ARG A 5 28.05 -31.72 70.34
N GLU A 6 28.10 -30.57 69.69
CA GLU A 6 28.86 -29.39 70.11
C GLU A 6 28.18 -28.12 69.54
N MET A 7 27.21 -27.55 70.26
CA MET A 7 26.98 -26.11 70.10
C MET A 7 28.11 -25.40 70.87
N PRO A 8 28.84 -24.47 70.26
CA PRO A 8 29.83 -23.67 70.98
C PRO A 8 29.12 -23.02 72.17
N SER A 9 29.67 -23.21 73.37
CA SER A 9 29.16 -22.62 74.61
C SER A 9 28.76 -21.17 74.38
N ALA A 10 27.65 -20.70 74.95
CA ALA A 10 27.23 -19.30 74.85
C ALA A 10 28.38 -18.34 75.20
N SER A 11 29.27 -18.72 76.13
CA SER A 11 30.48 -17.95 76.47
C SER A 11 31.52 -17.90 75.33
N SER A 12 31.67 -18.97 74.54
CA SER A 12 32.58 -19.01 73.39
C SER A 12 32.03 -18.24 72.18
N MET A 13 30.72 -18.27 71.96
CA MET A 13 30.03 -17.42 70.99
C MET A 13 30.13 -15.95 71.41
N PHE A 14 29.94 -15.64 72.70
CA PHE A 14 30.10 -14.29 73.24
C PHE A 14 31.54 -13.81 73.15
N SER A 15 32.53 -14.67 73.42
CA SER A 15 33.94 -14.34 73.29
C SER A 15 34.35 -14.12 71.83
N ALA A 16 33.85 -14.94 70.91
CA ALA A 16 34.09 -14.76 69.48
C ALA A 16 33.44 -13.46 68.98
N TYR A 17 32.21 -13.18 69.42
CA TYR A 17 31.51 -11.95 69.08
C TYR A 17 32.16 -10.71 69.68
N ALA A 18 32.59 -10.77 70.95
CA ALA A 18 33.31 -9.71 71.63
C ALA A 18 34.69 -9.46 70.99
N SER A 19 35.42 -10.53 70.63
CA SER A 19 36.69 -10.42 69.91
C SER A 19 36.49 -9.82 68.53
N MET A 20 35.46 -10.25 67.79
CA MET A 20 35.17 -9.74 66.46
C MET A 20 34.71 -8.27 66.52
N ALA A 21 33.89 -7.91 67.50
CA ALA A 21 33.46 -6.54 67.75
C ALA A 21 34.65 -5.66 68.16
N ALA A 22 35.52 -6.13 69.05
CA ALA A 22 36.73 -5.42 69.45
C ALA A 22 37.69 -5.21 68.27
N SER A 23 37.94 -6.25 67.46
CA SER A 23 38.73 -6.14 66.23
C SER A 23 38.10 -5.17 65.23
N MET A 24 36.77 -5.17 65.11
CA MET A 24 36.06 -4.28 64.19
C MET A 24 36.05 -2.83 64.69
N MET A 25 35.98 -2.62 66.00
CA MET A 25 36.13 -1.29 66.62
C MET A 25 37.56 -0.77 66.47
N LEU A 26 38.59 -1.62 66.62
CA LEU A 26 39.99 -1.27 66.38
C LEU A 26 40.23 -0.94 64.91
N LEU A 27 39.73 -1.76 63.98
CA LEU A 27 39.80 -1.49 62.54
C LEU A 27 39.06 -0.20 62.18
N ARG A 28 37.91 0.06 62.80
CA ARG A 28 37.17 1.32 62.63
C ARG A 28 37.94 2.51 63.18
N SER A 29 38.61 2.37 64.31
CA SER A 29 39.45 3.43 64.91
C SER A 29 40.67 3.71 64.03
N MET A 30 41.37 2.67 63.59
CA MET A 30 42.52 2.78 62.69
C MET A 30 42.11 3.37 61.32
N ALA A 31 41.01 2.89 60.73
CA ALA A 31 40.47 3.48 59.51
C ALA A 31 40.04 4.94 59.73
N ASN A 32 39.62 5.30 60.94
CA ASN A 32 39.24 6.66 61.27
C ASN A 32 40.44 7.61 61.45
N GLU A 33 41.60 7.09 61.86
CA GLU A 33 42.83 7.88 62.03
C GLU A 33 43.71 7.90 60.77
N LEU A 34 43.77 6.79 60.02
CA LEU A 34 44.64 6.66 58.83
C LEU A 34 43.98 7.12 57.53
N ILE A 35 42.65 7.12 57.44
CA ILE A 35 41.94 7.46 56.19
C ILE A 35 41.25 8.81 56.35
N PRO A 36 41.74 9.87 55.66
CA PRO A 36 41.06 11.16 55.59
C PRO A 36 39.60 11.03 55.15
N GLN A 37 38.71 11.80 55.76
CA GLN A 37 37.26 11.82 55.48
C GLN A 37 36.88 11.80 53.98
N PRO A 38 37.52 12.57 53.07
CA PRO A 38 37.16 12.55 51.66
C PRO A 38 37.44 11.20 50.96
N ILE A 39 38.37 10.38 51.48
CA ILE A 39 38.77 9.10 50.86
C ILE A 39 37.84 7.95 51.29
N ARG A 40 37.16 8.06 52.44
CA ARG A 40 36.25 7.01 52.94
C ARG A 40 35.05 6.77 52.02
N GLY A 41 34.47 7.85 51.50
CA GLY A 41 33.39 7.76 50.52
C GLY A 41 33.83 7.05 49.24
N TYR A 42 35.09 7.23 48.83
CA TYR A 42 35.65 6.59 47.65
C TYR A 42 35.86 5.09 47.85
N ILE A 43 36.39 4.67 49.01
CA ILE A 43 36.62 3.26 49.33
C ILE A 43 35.28 2.51 49.48
N LEU A 44 34.29 3.10 50.13
CA LEU A 44 32.96 2.48 50.25
C LEU A 44 32.27 2.36 48.88
N ASN A 45 32.39 3.36 48.02
CA ASN A 45 31.90 3.29 46.65
C ASN A 45 32.65 2.25 45.82
N ALA A 46 33.98 2.13 45.97
CA ALA A 46 34.78 1.10 45.30
C ALA A 46 34.39 -0.31 45.76
N PHE A 47 34.13 -0.50 47.05
CA PHE A 47 33.66 -1.77 47.61
C PHE A 47 32.25 -2.10 47.12
N HIS A 48 31.35 -1.11 47.06
CA HIS A 48 30.02 -1.26 46.48
C HIS A 48 30.07 -1.58 44.97
N TYR A 49 31.07 -1.06 44.25
CA TYR A 49 31.32 -1.39 42.85
C TYR A 49 31.83 -2.82 42.64
N LEU A 50 32.67 -3.32 43.56
CA LEU A 50 33.22 -4.68 43.54
C LEU A 50 32.20 -5.76 43.93
N VAL A 51 31.24 -5.44 44.80
CA VAL A 51 30.28 -6.41 45.34
C VAL A 51 28.94 -6.40 44.58
N LYS A 52 28.73 -5.50 43.61
CA LYS A 52 27.51 -5.47 42.80
C LYS A 52 27.40 -6.77 41.98
N PRO A 53 26.42 -7.66 42.23
CA PRO A 53 26.26 -8.88 41.46
C PRO A 53 26.06 -8.50 39.99
N ARG A 54 26.88 -9.06 39.08
CA ARG A 54 26.63 -8.94 37.65
C ARG A 54 25.33 -9.65 37.34
N SER A 55 24.20 -8.93 37.32
CA SER A 55 22.89 -9.50 36.99
C SER A 55 22.99 -10.31 35.71
N GLN A 56 22.59 -11.59 35.75
CA GLN A 56 22.67 -12.50 34.60
C GLN A 56 21.55 -12.23 33.58
N SER A 57 20.51 -11.50 33.98
CA SER A 57 19.44 -11.01 33.13
C SER A 57 19.77 -9.66 32.48
N LEU A 58 19.33 -9.49 31.24
CA LEU A 58 19.26 -8.24 30.51
C LEU A 58 17.79 -7.86 30.38
N THR A 59 17.49 -6.58 30.56
CA THR A 59 16.15 -6.03 30.33
C THR A 59 16.25 -4.97 29.25
N LEU A 60 15.46 -5.12 28.19
CA LEU A 60 15.28 -4.11 27.15
C LEU A 60 14.04 -3.29 27.50
N VAL A 61 14.16 -1.97 27.39
CA VAL A 61 13.06 -1.02 27.62
C VAL A 61 12.58 -0.53 26.27
N ILE A 62 11.29 -0.72 25.99
CA ILE A 62 10.64 -0.32 24.76
C ILE A 62 9.61 0.75 25.12
N GLU A 63 9.99 2.02 24.97
CA GLU A 63 9.13 3.16 25.27
C GLU A 63 8.08 3.38 24.17
N GLU A 64 6.89 3.89 24.55
CA GLU A 64 5.78 4.18 23.62
C GLU A 64 6.15 5.22 22.56
N SER A 65 6.89 6.26 22.94
CA SER A 65 7.37 7.28 22.01
C SER A 65 8.87 7.50 22.18
N ASN A 66 9.55 7.69 21.06
CA ASN A 66 10.93 8.16 21.04
C ASN A 66 10.90 9.63 20.59
N GLY A 67 10.57 10.53 21.53
CA GLY A 67 10.33 11.94 21.23
C GLY A 67 8.94 12.21 20.63
N ILE A 68 8.88 12.76 19.41
CA ILE A 68 7.63 13.13 18.71
C ILE A 68 7.02 11.92 17.99
N ALA A 69 7.83 10.95 17.57
CA ALA A 69 7.39 9.77 16.83
C ALA A 69 7.06 8.61 17.78
N ARG A 70 5.98 7.89 17.46
CA ARG A 70 5.60 6.66 18.15
C ARG A 70 6.57 5.54 17.81
N ASN A 71 6.92 4.70 18.78
CA ASN A 71 7.87 3.61 18.57
C ASN A 71 7.18 2.42 17.89
N HIS A 72 7.63 2.08 16.68
CA HIS A 72 7.05 0.97 15.91
C HIS A 72 7.21 -0.38 16.61
N VAL A 73 8.29 -0.57 17.39
CA VAL A 73 8.52 -1.79 18.17
C VAL A 73 7.51 -1.91 19.31
N TYR A 74 7.12 -0.78 19.91
CA TYR A 74 6.08 -0.75 20.94
C TYR A 74 4.73 -1.16 20.36
N ASP A 75 4.33 -0.54 19.23
CA ASP A 75 3.05 -0.84 18.58
C ASP A 75 2.97 -2.31 18.10
N ALA A 76 4.11 -2.88 17.69
CA ALA A 76 4.19 -4.29 17.32
C ALA A 76 4.11 -5.21 18.53
N ALA A 77 4.81 -4.89 19.61
CA ALA A 77 4.73 -5.64 20.86
C ALA A 77 3.31 -5.62 21.44
N GLU A 78 2.62 -4.47 21.42
CA GLU A 78 1.23 -4.36 21.89
C GLU A 78 0.30 -5.28 21.09
N ALA A 79 0.41 -5.27 19.75
CA ALA A 79 -0.39 -6.14 18.88
C ALA A 79 -0.07 -7.62 19.10
N TYR A 80 1.22 -8.00 19.15
CA TYR A 80 1.63 -9.40 19.32
C TYR A 80 1.21 -9.96 20.69
N LEU A 81 1.45 -9.21 21.78
CA LEU A 81 1.15 -9.66 23.14
C LEU A 81 -0.35 -9.79 23.40
N SER A 82 -1.20 -9.04 22.69
CA SER A 82 -2.66 -9.17 22.78
C SER A 82 -3.18 -10.58 22.50
N THR A 83 -2.44 -11.36 21.71
CA THR A 83 -2.81 -12.72 21.30
C THR A 83 -2.25 -13.81 22.23
N ARG A 84 -1.31 -13.44 23.11
CA ARG A 84 -0.53 -14.37 23.95
C ARG A 84 -0.93 -14.30 25.42
N VAL A 85 -2.22 -14.11 25.69
CA VAL A 85 -2.76 -14.10 27.05
C VAL A 85 -2.52 -15.47 27.71
N SER A 86 -1.77 -15.49 28.81
CA SER A 86 -1.57 -16.68 29.64
C SER A 86 -2.72 -16.83 30.63
N PRO A 87 -3.13 -18.05 31.02
CA PRO A 87 -4.05 -18.25 32.14
C PRO A 87 -3.54 -17.66 33.47
N ASP A 88 -2.24 -17.37 33.58
CA ASP A 88 -1.62 -16.74 34.76
C ASP A 88 -1.84 -15.22 34.84
N ASN A 89 -2.42 -14.58 33.82
CA ASN A 89 -2.68 -13.15 33.82
C ASN A 89 -3.89 -12.82 34.71
N GLU A 90 -3.67 -12.06 35.78
CA GLU A 90 -4.72 -11.74 36.75
C GLU A 90 -5.67 -10.64 36.24
N ARG A 91 -5.15 -9.70 35.44
CA ARG A 91 -5.96 -8.60 34.90
C ARG A 91 -5.63 -8.23 33.46
N LEU A 92 -6.69 -8.05 32.67
CA LEU A 92 -6.61 -7.70 31.25
C LEU A 92 -7.56 -6.55 30.94
N LYS A 93 -7.08 -5.62 30.12
CA LYS A 93 -7.89 -4.51 29.62
C LYS A 93 -8.49 -4.87 28.27
N ILE A 94 -9.80 -4.77 28.14
CA ILE A 94 -10.50 -5.04 26.88
C ILE A 94 -10.94 -3.72 26.26
N CYS A 95 -10.65 -3.55 24.97
CA CYS A 95 -11.06 -2.40 24.18
C CYS A 95 -11.81 -2.88 22.94
N LYS A 96 -12.88 -2.16 22.56
CA LYS A 96 -13.54 -2.30 21.27
C LYS A 96 -13.77 -0.93 20.70
N SER A 97 -13.06 -0.57 19.63
CA SER A 97 -13.42 0.65 18.90
C SER A 97 -14.61 0.36 17.98
N PRO A 98 -15.46 1.35 17.65
CA PRO A 98 -16.60 1.15 16.74
C PRO A 98 -16.19 0.66 15.34
N LYS A 99 -14.90 0.81 14.97
CA LYS A 99 -14.33 0.43 13.68
C LYS A 99 -13.67 -0.95 13.69
N GLU A 100 -13.44 -1.54 14.86
CA GLU A 100 -12.81 -2.84 15.02
C GLU A 100 -13.86 -3.96 15.05
N LYS A 101 -13.71 -4.97 14.18
CA LYS A 101 -14.59 -6.15 14.15
C LYS A 101 -14.33 -7.09 15.35
N LYS A 102 -13.13 -7.05 15.93
CA LYS A 102 -12.67 -7.91 17.04
C LYS A 102 -12.46 -7.12 18.32
N LEU A 103 -12.52 -7.83 19.46
CA LEU A 103 -12.16 -7.28 20.77
C LEU A 103 -10.64 -7.25 20.90
N THR A 104 -10.07 -6.08 21.16
CA THR A 104 -8.64 -5.92 21.40
C THR A 104 -8.36 -6.10 22.89
N ILE A 105 -7.60 -7.13 23.26
CA ILE A 105 -7.18 -7.39 24.65
C ILE A 105 -5.79 -6.79 24.88
N ARG A 106 -5.58 -6.07 25.98
CA ARG A 106 -4.31 -5.43 26.34
C ARG A 106 -3.90 -5.84 27.75
N LEU A 107 -2.59 -5.92 27.98
CA LEU A 107 -2.03 -6.17 29.31
C LEU A 107 -2.27 -4.96 30.22
N GLU A 108 -2.67 -5.21 31.46
CA GLU A 108 -2.80 -4.16 32.49
C GLU A 108 -1.45 -3.83 33.14
N LYS A 109 -1.35 -2.67 33.81
CA LYS A 109 -0.12 -2.18 34.45
C LYS A 109 0.42 -3.21 35.45
N GLY A 110 1.68 -3.60 35.24
CA GLY A 110 2.43 -4.48 36.15
C GLY A 110 2.34 -5.97 35.82
N GLU A 111 1.43 -6.36 34.92
CA GLU A 111 1.24 -7.73 34.46
C GLU A 111 2.49 -8.27 33.76
N LYS A 112 2.74 -9.56 33.98
CA LYS A 112 3.87 -10.27 33.39
C LYS A 112 3.34 -11.30 32.40
N LEU A 113 4.01 -11.40 31.27
CA LEU A 113 3.73 -12.42 30.26
C LEU A 113 5.02 -13.17 29.96
N LEU A 114 4.93 -14.50 29.98
CA LEU A 114 6.04 -15.38 29.62
C LEU A 114 5.83 -15.85 28.19
N ASP A 115 6.74 -15.47 27.30
CA ASP A 115 6.77 -15.95 25.92
C ASP A 115 7.92 -16.96 25.77
N LEU A 116 7.69 -17.99 24.96
CA LEU A 116 8.65 -19.06 24.70
C LEU A 116 9.03 -19.03 23.23
N TYR A 117 10.30 -18.70 22.96
CA TYR A 117 10.83 -18.62 21.60
C TYR A 117 12.12 -19.44 21.52
N ASP A 118 12.12 -20.44 20.63
CA ASP A 118 13.26 -21.35 20.41
C ASP A 118 13.82 -21.94 21.72
N GLY A 119 12.91 -22.36 22.62
CA GLY A 119 13.27 -22.92 23.94
C GLY A 119 13.75 -21.91 24.99
N VAL A 120 13.78 -20.61 24.67
CA VAL A 120 14.18 -19.54 25.60
C VAL A 120 12.95 -18.84 26.16
N SER A 121 12.88 -18.73 27.49
CA SER A 121 11.84 -17.99 28.19
C SER A 121 12.13 -16.48 28.20
N LEU A 122 11.22 -15.71 27.61
CA LEU A 122 11.26 -14.25 27.51
C LEU A 122 10.15 -13.67 28.37
N ARG A 123 10.50 -12.77 29.30
CA ARG A 123 9.52 -12.17 30.22
C ARG A 123 9.19 -10.76 29.78
N TRP A 124 7.95 -10.55 29.37
CA TRP A 124 7.37 -9.24 29.11
C TRP A 124 6.71 -8.68 30.37
N ARG A 125 6.80 -7.37 30.54
CA ARG A 125 6.08 -6.64 31.58
C ARG A 125 5.62 -5.29 31.06
N PHE A 126 4.36 -4.95 31.26
CA PHE A 126 3.84 -3.63 30.91
C PHE A 126 3.95 -2.68 32.11
N ILE A 127 4.55 -1.52 31.92
CA ILE A 127 4.72 -0.52 32.98
C ILE A 127 4.18 0.83 32.52
N CYS A 128 3.44 1.48 33.43
CA CYS A 128 3.01 2.87 33.30
C CYS A 128 3.56 3.65 34.51
N ALA A 129 4.53 4.53 34.27
CA ALA A 129 5.12 5.38 35.30
C ALA A 129 4.58 6.81 35.17
N GLU A 130 4.20 7.42 36.28
CA GLU A 130 3.88 8.84 36.32
C GLU A 130 5.17 9.65 36.23
N SER A 131 5.17 10.76 35.48
CA SER A 131 6.35 11.64 35.44
C SER A 131 6.43 12.47 36.72
N ASP A 132 7.52 12.30 37.48
CA ASP A 132 7.85 13.16 38.61
C ASP A 132 8.19 14.58 38.11
N LYS A 133 7.33 15.55 38.42
CA LYS A 133 7.57 16.99 38.18
C LYS A 133 8.52 17.62 39.22
N ASN A 134 9.58 16.95 39.63
CA ASN A 134 10.54 17.50 40.61
C ASN A 134 11.85 17.94 39.97
N ALA A 135 11.77 18.65 38.83
CA ALA A 135 12.85 19.48 38.33
C ALA A 135 12.34 20.93 38.22
N PRO A 136 12.95 21.93 38.89
CA PRO A 136 12.50 23.30 38.82
C PRO A 136 12.92 23.87 37.45
N SER A 137 11.96 24.00 36.53
CA SER A 137 12.13 24.88 35.38
C SER A 137 11.51 26.23 35.71
N GLU A 138 12.36 27.21 36.04
CA GLU A 138 11.97 28.61 35.95
C GLU A 138 11.59 28.90 34.50
N ASN A 139 10.28 29.12 34.26
CA ASN A 139 9.78 30.27 33.51
C ASN A 139 8.26 30.17 33.37
N THR A 140 7.61 31.15 33.98
CA THR A 140 6.18 31.39 34.03
C THR A 140 5.64 31.74 32.63
N SER A 141 4.59 31.05 32.20
CA SER A 141 3.48 31.72 31.50
C SER A 141 2.17 31.03 31.81
N ILE A 142 1.17 31.86 32.08
CA ILE A 142 -0.16 31.51 32.56
C ILE A 142 -1.03 31.18 31.34
N SER A 143 -1.48 29.94 31.20
CA SER A 143 -2.68 29.62 30.42
C SER A 143 -3.35 28.30 30.88
N SER A 144 -4.65 28.44 31.20
CA SER A 144 -5.72 27.43 31.23
C SER A 144 -5.39 25.96 31.54
N ASN A 145 -5.86 25.54 32.71
CA ASN A 145 -5.99 24.19 33.23
C ASN A 145 -6.55 23.15 32.24
N VAL A 146 -5.67 22.40 31.57
CA VAL A 146 -5.72 20.94 31.46
C VAL A 146 -4.27 20.45 31.45
N SER A 147 -3.67 20.26 32.62
CA SER A 147 -2.36 19.59 32.69
C SER A 147 -2.57 18.12 32.37
N VAL A 148 -2.42 17.73 31.10
CA VAL A 148 -2.34 16.33 30.70
C VAL A 148 -1.18 15.72 31.49
N ARG A 149 -1.49 14.87 32.47
CA ARG A 149 -0.49 14.09 33.20
C ARG A 149 0.19 13.20 32.16
N SER A 150 1.46 13.43 31.87
CA SER A 150 2.22 12.60 30.96
C SER A 150 2.62 11.30 31.68
N GLU A 151 1.74 10.32 31.60
CA GLU A 151 2.05 8.93 31.90
C GLU A 151 3.07 8.41 30.87
N LYS A 152 4.22 7.91 31.33
CA LYS A 152 5.18 7.21 30.47
C LYS A 152 4.82 5.73 30.45
N ARG A 153 4.45 5.22 29.27
CA ARG A 153 4.14 3.80 29.05
C ARG A 153 5.30 3.14 28.32
N TYR A 154 5.71 1.97 28.80
CA TYR A 154 6.77 1.20 28.19
C TYR A 154 6.63 -0.29 28.51
N PHE A 155 7.20 -1.12 27.64
CA PHE A 155 7.36 -2.55 27.89
C PHE A 155 8.78 -2.85 28.35
N GLU A 156 8.91 -3.71 29.35
CA GLU A 156 10.18 -4.33 29.74
C GLU A 156 10.23 -5.77 29.22
N LEU A 157 11.26 -6.06 28.43
CA LEU A 157 11.56 -7.41 27.96
C LEU A 157 12.81 -7.92 28.68
N SER A 158 12.63 -8.87 29.60
CA SER A 158 13.68 -9.44 30.45
C SER A 158 14.04 -10.87 30.04
N PHE A 159 15.33 -11.16 29.87
CA PHE A 159 15.85 -12.47 29.47
C PHE A 159 17.31 -12.67 29.89
N HIS A 160 17.84 -13.89 29.76
CA HIS A 160 19.23 -14.19 30.12
C HIS A 160 20.23 -13.58 29.10
N LYS A 161 21.27 -12.89 29.58
CA LYS A 161 22.25 -12.13 28.75
C LYS A 161 22.87 -12.92 27.60
N LYS A 162 23.07 -14.24 27.77
CA LYS A 162 23.59 -15.16 26.73
C LYS A 162 22.77 -15.13 25.43
N HIS A 163 21.48 -14.83 25.50
CA HIS A 163 20.59 -14.83 24.34
C HIS A 163 20.37 -13.43 23.74
N LYS A 164 21.14 -12.42 24.15
CA LYS A 164 21.00 -11.03 23.64
C LYS A 164 20.99 -10.97 22.11
N GLN A 165 21.90 -11.69 21.46
CA GLN A 165 22.00 -11.63 20.00
C GLN A 165 20.78 -12.27 19.33
N MET A 166 20.37 -13.47 19.78
CA MET A 166 19.14 -14.12 19.30
C MET A 166 17.91 -13.23 19.48
N VAL A 167 17.78 -12.54 20.63
CA VAL A 167 16.62 -11.68 20.89
C VAL A 167 16.58 -10.49 19.94
N LEU A 168 17.73 -9.84 19.67
CA LEU A 168 17.79 -8.66 18.82
C LEU A 168 17.72 -9.00 17.32
N GLU A 169 18.31 -10.10 16.89
CA GLU A 169 18.43 -10.47 15.46
C GLU A 169 17.31 -11.41 14.99
N SER A 170 16.66 -12.15 15.88
CA SER A 170 15.62 -13.13 15.53
C SER A 170 14.28 -12.81 16.20
N TYR A 171 14.22 -12.73 17.53
CA TYR A 171 12.94 -12.61 18.24
C TYR A 171 12.22 -11.28 17.98
N LEU A 172 12.89 -10.13 18.12
CA LEU A 172 12.25 -8.83 17.88
C LEU A 172 11.80 -8.67 16.41
N PRO A 173 12.61 -9.04 15.40
CA PRO A 173 12.13 -9.12 14.01
C PRO A 173 10.93 -10.04 13.83
N PHE A 174 10.92 -11.22 14.46
CA PHE A 174 9.79 -12.13 14.45
C PHE A 174 8.51 -11.49 15.03
N VAL A 175 8.62 -10.79 16.16
CA VAL A 175 7.50 -10.04 16.77
C VAL A 175 7.00 -8.94 15.83
N LEU A 176 7.90 -8.22 15.18
CA LEU A 176 7.56 -7.19 14.18
C LEU A 176 6.83 -7.78 12.97
N GLU A 177 7.30 -8.93 12.47
CA GLU A 177 6.70 -9.63 11.33
C GLU A 177 5.31 -10.18 11.69
N LYS A 178 5.19 -10.86 12.84
CA LYS A 178 3.90 -11.36 13.33
C LYS A 178 2.89 -10.24 13.58
N ALA A 179 3.32 -9.14 14.18
CA ALA A 179 2.45 -7.98 14.37
C ALA A 179 2.02 -7.34 13.05
N LYS A 180 2.88 -7.38 12.02
CA LYS A 180 2.54 -6.91 10.68
C LYS A 180 1.52 -7.84 10.01
N GLU A 181 1.69 -9.15 10.11
CA GLU A 181 0.70 -10.14 9.64
C GLU A 181 -0.66 -9.91 10.30
N MET A 182 -0.70 -9.75 11.63
CA MET A 182 -1.94 -9.47 12.37
C MET A 182 -2.61 -8.17 11.93
N LYS A 183 -1.82 -7.10 11.74
CA LYS A 183 -2.33 -5.82 11.24
C LYS A 183 -2.87 -5.94 9.82
N ASP A 184 -2.24 -6.76 8.98
CA ASP A 184 -2.69 -7.02 7.61
C ASP A 184 -3.97 -7.86 7.59
N ASP A 185 -4.13 -8.83 8.51
CA ASP A 185 -5.34 -9.66 8.67
C ASP A 185 -6.54 -8.84 9.16
N GLU A 186 -6.32 -7.87 10.05
CA GLU A 186 -7.36 -6.98 10.58
C GLU A 186 -7.57 -5.73 9.71
N ARG A 187 -6.77 -5.56 8.65
CA ARG A 187 -6.84 -4.38 7.78
C ARG A 187 -8.16 -4.35 7.03
N VAL A 188 -8.98 -3.36 7.36
CA VAL A 188 -10.12 -2.96 6.54
C VAL A 188 -9.60 -2.05 5.42
N LEU A 189 -9.93 -2.41 4.18
CA LEU A 189 -9.60 -1.59 3.01
C LEU A 189 -10.29 -0.24 3.09
N LYS A 190 -9.61 0.80 2.62
CA LYS A 190 -10.17 2.15 2.55
C LYS A 190 -10.31 2.59 1.11
N MET A 191 -11.39 3.33 0.84
CA MET A 191 -11.54 4.12 -0.36
C MET A 191 -11.33 5.58 -0.01
N HIS A 192 -10.47 6.23 -0.78
CA HIS A 192 -10.11 7.62 -0.62
C HIS A 192 -10.70 8.44 -1.76
N THR A 193 -11.41 9.50 -1.41
CA THR A 193 -12.00 10.44 -2.36
C THR A 193 -11.50 11.85 -2.08
N LEU A 194 -11.61 12.71 -3.08
CA LEU A 194 -11.19 14.11 -2.97
C LEU A 194 -12.20 14.90 -2.15
N ASN A 195 -11.75 15.51 -1.05
CA ASN A 195 -12.52 16.52 -0.35
C ASN A 195 -12.06 17.91 -0.76
N THR A 196 -12.97 18.65 -1.39
CA THR A 196 -12.78 20.04 -1.81
C THR A 196 -13.54 20.97 -0.85
N SER A 197 -13.24 20.90 0.46
CA SER A 197 -13.80 21.88 1.39
C SER A 197 -13.10 23.22 1.15
N TYR A 198 -13.84 24.21 0.63
CA TYR A 198 -13.36 25.54 0.22
C TYR A 198 -12.83 26.42 1.38
N CYS A 199 -12.59 25.87 2.57
CA CYS A 199 -12.20 26.60 3.75
C CYS A 199 -10.71 26.39 4.05
N TYR A 200 -9.85 27.22 3.45
CA TYR A 200 -8.44 27.50 3.81
C TYR A 200 -7.42 26.33 3.89
N GLY A 201 -7.82 25.07 3.75
CA GLY A 201 -6.94 23.90 3.69
C GLY A 201 -6.98 23.26 2.31
N GLY A 202 -5.82 23.13 1.65
CA GLY A 202 -5.74 22.57 0.28
C GLY A 202 -6.29 21.15 0.12
N VAL A 203 -6.30 20.66 -1.13
CA VAL A 203 -6.87 19.37 -1.51
C VAL A 203 -6.28 18.22 -0.69
N LYS A 204 -7.15 17.39 -0.09
CA LYS A 204 -6.77 16.27 0.76
C LYS A 204 -7.62 15.03 0.45
N TRP A 205 -7.04 13.87 0.69
CA TRP A 205 -7.75 12.59 0.72
C TRP A 205 -8.60 12.46 1.98
N ASP A 206 -9.90 12.32 1.80
CA ASP A 206 -10.77 11.73 2.80
C ASP A 206 -10.78 10.21 2.66
N SER A 207 -11.24 9.50 3.68
CA SER A 207 -11.22 8.04 3.69
C SER A 207 -12.51 7.47 4.24
N ILE A 208 -13.09 6.53 3.51
CA ILE A 208 -14.21 5.70 3.94
C ILE A 208 -13.78 4.22 3.93
N ASN A 209 -14.44 3.38 4.72
CA ASN A 209 -14.20 1.94 4.65
C ASN A 209 -14.75 1.42 3.31
N LEU A 210 -13.95 0.63 2.61
CA LEU A 210 -14.34 -0.04 1.38
C LEU A 210 -14.84 -1.45 1.71
N GLU A 211 -16.16 -1.66 1.57
CA GLU A 211 -16.80 -2.96 1.72
C GLU A 211 -17.43 -3.38 0.38
N HIS A 212 -16.59 -3.58 -0.64
CA HIS A 212 -17.05 -4.00 -1.96
C HIS A 212 -17.01 -5.54 -2.09
N PRO A 213 -18.11 -6.22 -2.47
CA PRO A 213 -18.18 -7.68 -2.49
C PRO A 213 -17.41 -8.33 -3.65
N SER A 214 -17.12 -7.60 -4.72
CA SER A 214 -16.43 -8.13 -5.91
C SER A 214 -15.06 -8.74 -5.59
N THR A 215 -14.89 -10.01 -5.91
CA THR A 215 -13.62 -10.75 -5.94
C THR A 215 -13.35 -11.24 -7.36
N PHE A 216 -12.14 -11.74 -7.61
CA PHE A 216 -11.85 -12.41 -8.88
C PHE A 216 -12.73 -13.65 -9.13
N GLU A 217 -13.30 -14.25 -8.08
CA GLU A 217 -14.21 -15.39 -8.19
C GLU A 217 -15.60 -14.95 -8.66
N THR A 218 -16.12 -13.83 -8.13
CA THR A 218 -17.44 -13.30 -8.50
C THR A 218 -17.41 -12.55 -9.84
N LEU A 219 -16.24 -12.14 -10.32
CA LEU A 219 -16.10 -11.33 -11.52
C LEU A 219 -16.31 -12.18 -12.79
N ALA A 220 -17.31 -11.80 -13.57
CA ALA A 220 -17.64 -12.44 -14.84
C ALA A 220 -16.66 -12.04 -15.94
N MET A 221 -15.61 -12.84 -16.12
CA MET A 221 -14.58 -12.65 -17.15
C MET A 221 -13.96 -13.98 -17.57
N ASP A 222 -13.28 -14.01 -18.71
CA ASP A 222 -12.60 -15.22 -19.19
C ASP A 222 -11.47 -15.65 -18.23
N SER A 223 -11.38 -16.95 -17.98
CA SER A 223 -10.45 -17.53 -17.00
C SER A 223 -8.99 -17.26 -17.35
N GLU A 224 -8.61 -17.32 -18.63
CA GLU A 224 -7.24 -17.04 -19.08
C GLU A 224 -6.83 -15.58 -18.82
N GLN A 225 -7.73 -14.63 -19.11
CA GLN A 225 -7.46 -13.21 -18.83
C GLN A 225 -7.37 -12.95 -17.33
N LYS A 226 -8.25 -13.59 -16.54
CA LYS A 226 -8.25 -13.50 -15.07
C LYS A 226 -6.92 -14.00 -14.50
N GLU A 227 -6.45 -15.16 -14.92
CA GLU A 227 -5.17 -15.72 -14.49
C GLU A 227 -3.99 -14.84 -14.87
N ALA A 228 -3.97 -14.30 -16.10
CA ALA A 228 -2.92 -13.39 -16.55
C ALA A 228 -2.83 -12.12 -15.69
N ILE A 229 -3.98 -11.53 -15.30
CA ILE A 229 -4.02 -10.37 -14.40
C ILE A 229 -3.50 -10.75 -13.02
N MET A 230 -3.99 -11.85 -12.44
CA MET A 230 -3.55 -12.31 -11.12
C MET A 230 -2.05 -12.61 -11.09
N GLU A 231 -1.50 -13.21 -12.14
CA GLU A 231 -0.07 -13.48 -12.26
C GLU A 231 0.74 -12.18 -12.31
N ASP A 232 0.29 -11.18 -13.09
CA ASP A 232 0.97 -9.88 -13.18
C ASP A 232 0.95 -9.11 -11.85
N LEU A 233 -0.18 -9.16 -11.13
CA LEU A 233 -0.29 -8.55 -9.79
C LEU A 233 0.65 -9.21 -8.79
N ASN A 234 0.67 -10.55 -8.75
CA ASN A 234 1.60 -11.30 -7.90
C ASN A 234 3.06 -11.01 -8.25
N ARG A 235 3.35 -10.90 -9.55
CA ARG A 235 4.68 -10.57 -10.06
C ARG A 235 5.09 -9.16 -9.64
N PHE A 236 4.17 -8.20 -9.64
CA PHE A 236 4.42 -6.83 -9.19
C PHE A 236 4.79 -6.77 -7.70
N VAL A 237 4.00 -7.41 -6.83
CA VAL A 237 4.21 -7.43 -5.37
C VAL A 237 5.53 -8.12 -5.00
N LYS A 238 5.86 -9.25 -5.64
CA LYS A 238 7.08 -10.02 -5.35
C LYS A 238 8.38 -9.35 -5.82
N ARG A 239 8.31 -8.29 -6.63
CA ARG A 239 9.48 -7.74 -7.35
C ARG A 239 10.05 -6.45 -6.75
N ARG A 240 9.76 -6.12 -5.48
CA ARG A 240 10.33 -4.93 -4.80
C ARG A 240 11.84 -4.76 -5.02
N GLU A 241 12.62 -5.79 -4.72
CA GLU A 241 14.08 -5.76 -4.81
C GLU A 241 14.56 -5.66 -6.26
N PHE A 242 13.79 -6.21 -7.21
CA PHE A 242 14.07 -6.06 -8.63
C PHE A 242 13.95 -4.60 -9.05
N TYR A 243 12.84 -3.92 -8.73
CA TYR A 243 12.64 -2.50 -9.04
C TYR A 243 13.74 -1.62 -8.44
N LYS A 244 14.09 -1.88 -7.17
CA LYS A 244 15.18 -1.19 -6.48
C LYS A 244 16.53 -1.39 -7.16
N ARG A 245 16.86 -2.63 -7.56
CA ARG A 245 18.12 -2.96 -8.24
C ARG A 245 18.26 -2.30 -9.60
N VAL A 246 17.17 -2.22 -10.37
CA VAL A 246 17.19 -1.60 -11.71
C VAL A 246 17.00 -0.08 -11.67
N GLY A 247 16.87 0.52 -10.47
CA GLY A 247 16.71 1.96 -10.30
C GLY A 247 15.39 2.51 -10.84
N ARG A 248 14.33 1.71 -10.87
CA ARG A 248 12.99 2.12 -11.33
C ARG A 248 12.04 2.30 -10.16
N ALA A 249 11.15 3.28 -10.26
CA ALA A 249 10.05 3.43 -9.32
C ALA A 249 9.21 2.15 -9.27
N TRP A 250 8.85 1.71 -8.06
CA TRP A 250 8.06 0.50 -7.86
C TRP A 250 6.57 0.79 -8.07
N LYS A 251 6.22 1.00 -9.34
CA LYS A 251 4.87 1.29 -9.82
C LYS A 251 4.48 0.39 -10.99
N ARG A 252 3.18 0.20 -11.19
CA ARG A 252 2.61 -0.54 -12.31
C ARG A 252 1.37 0.16 -12.84
N GLY A 253 1.28 0.35 -14.16
CA GLY A 253 0.14 0.99 -14.82
C GLY A 253 -0.77 0.00 -15.53
N TYR A 254 -2.08 0.11 -15.32
CA TYR A 254 -3.12 -0.66 -16.01
C TYR A 254 -4.06 0.26 -16.77
N LEU A 255 -4.48 -0.15 -17.96
CA LEU A 255 -5.56 0.48 -18.72
C LEU A 255 -6.70 -0.52 -18.88
N LEU A 256 -7.85 -0.23 -18.31
CA LEU A 256 -9.09 -0.98 -18.49
C LEU A 256 -9.95 -0.27 -19.53
N TYR A 257 -10.24 -0.93 -20.65
CA TYR A 257 -11.04 -0.32 -21.71
C TYR A 257 -12.11 -1.24 -22.24
N GLY A 258 -13.24 -0.67 -22.68
CA GLY A 258 -14.36 -1.39 -23.25
C GLY A 258 -15.69 -0.70 -22.97
N PRO A 259 -16.81 -1.21 -23.51
CA PRO A 259 -18.14 -0.62 -23.35
C PRO A 259 -18.53 -0.36 -21.88
N PRO A 260 -19.46 0.58 -21.61
CA PRO A 260 -20.03 0.75 -20.27
C PRO A 260 -20.77 -0.53 -19.83
N GLY A 261 -20.76 -0.81 -18.52
CA GLY A 261 -21.43 -2.00 -17.97
C GLY A 261 -20.69 -3.33 -18.15
N THR A 262 -19.41 -3.30 -18.51
CA THR A 262 -18.54 -4.50 -18.64
C THR A 262 -17.76 -4.85 -17.37
N GLY A 263 -17.96 -4.12 -16.27
CA GLY A 263 -17.36 -4.45 -14.97
C GLY A 263 -15.96 -3.87 -14.74
N LYS A 264 -15.55 -2.80 -15.45
CA LYS A 264 -14.27 -2.11 -15.24
C LYS A 264 -14.03 -1.74 -13.76
N SER A 265 -14.97 -1.05 -13.12
CA SER A 265 -14.86 -0.68 -11.70
C SER A 265 -14.97 -1.89 -10.76
N SER A 266 -15.74 -2.92 -11.14
CA SER A 266 -15.81 -4.19 -10.39
C SER A 266 -14.49 -4.96 -10.40
N LEU A 267 -13.74 -4.91 -11.50
CA LEU A 267 -12.39 -5.47 -11.60
C LEU A 267 -11.41 -4.72 -10.70
N ILE A 268 -11.47 -3.38 -10.66
CA ILE A 268 -10.64 -2.58 -9.74
C ILE A 268 -10.89 -2.99 -8.29
N ALA A 269 -12.16 -3.14 -7.89
CA ALA A 269 -12.50 -3.60 -6.56
C ALA A 269 -11.97 -5.03 -6.28
N ALA A 270 -12.07 -5.94 -7.26
CA ALA A 270 -11.51 -7.29 -7.14
C ALA A 270 -9.97 -7.26 -6.97
N MET A 271 -9.27 -6.41 -7.72
CA MET A 271 -7.82 -6.21 -7.58
C MET A 271 -7.45 -5.67 -6.20
N ALA A 272 -8.19 -4.69 -5.69
CA ALA A 272 -8.00 -4.12 -4.35
C ALA A 272 -8.21 -5.17 -3.25
N ASN A 273 -9.28 -5.96 -3.36
CA ASN A 273 -9.62 -7.05 -2.44
C ASN A 273 -8.56 -8.16 -2.44
N TYR A 274 -8.02 -8.49 -3.61
CA TYR A 274 -6.98 -9.49 -3.78
C TYR A 274 -5.65 -9.05 -3.18
N LEU A 275 -5.24 -7.81 -3.43
CA LEU A 275 -3.95 -7.27 -2.97
C LEU A 275 -3.97 -6.71 -1.53
N LYS A 276 -5.16 -6.48 -0.98
CA LYS A 276 -5.38 -5.70 0.25
C LYS A 276 -4.79 -4.29 0.14
N PHE A 277 -5.02 -3.63 -0.99
CA PHE A 277 -4.60 -2.25 -1.25
C PHE A 277 -5.75 -1.27 -1.12
N ASP A 278 -5.47 -0.08 -0.57
CA ASP A 278 -6.47 1.00 -0.47
C ASP A 278 -6.70 1.64 -1.85
N ILE A 279 -7.94 2.00 -2.15
CA ILE A 279 -8.33 2.64 -3.41
C ILE A 279 -8.29 4.16 -3.24
N TYR A 280 -7.71 4.86 -4.21
CA TYR A 280 -7.72 6.32 -4.30
C TYR A 280 -8.43 6.70 -5.59
N ASP A 281 -9.66 7.18 -5.48
CA ASP A 281 -10.44 7.65 -6.62
C ASP A 281 -10.09 9.11 -6.95
N LEU A 282 -9.39 9.30 -8.06
CA LEU A 282 -8.92 10.58 -8.53
C LEU A 282 -9.83 11.10 -9.66
N GLN A 283 -10.82 11.90 -9.27
CA GLN A 283 -11.68 12.60 -10.22
C GLN A 283 -10.97 13.83 -10.78
N LEU A 284 -10.48 13.74 -12.02
CA LEU A 284 -9.74 14.83 -12.67
C LEU A 284 -10.54 16.13 -12.78
N ALA A 285 -11.87 16.03 -12.91
CA ALA A 285 -12.78 17.18 -12.98
C ALA A 285 -12.70 18.11 -11.76
N ASN A 286 -12.34 17.57 -10.58
CA ASN A 286 -12.26 18.34 -9.33
C ASN A 286 -10.88 18.98 -9.12
N ILE A 287 -9.93 18.75 -10.03
CA ILE A 287 -8.55 19.21 -9.89
C ILE A 287 -8.33 20.39 -10.83
N VAL A 288 -8.18 21.58 -10.24
CA VAL A 288 -7.99 22.81 -11.00
C VAL A 288 -6.53 22.99 -11.44
N ARG A 289 -5.55 22.62 -10.60
CA ARG A 289 -4.12 22.91 -10.83
C ARG A 289 -3.20 21.70 -10.75
N ASP A 290 -2.14 21.69 -11.57
CA ASP A 290 -1.07 20.67 -11.52
C ASP A 290 -0.39 20.58 -10.14
N SER A 291 -0.37 21.67 -9.35
CA SER A 291 0.16 21.65 -7.97
C SER A 291 -0.67 20.78 -7.03
N ASP A 292 -1.97 20.73 -7.22
CA ASP A 292 -2.88 19.99 -6.34
C ASP A 292 -2.80 18.50 -6.65
N LEU A 293 -2.68 18.14 -7.94
CA LEU A 293 -2.36 16.79 -8.36
C LEU A 293 -1.04 16.27 -7.74
N ARG A 294 0.00 17.12 -7.68
CA ARG A 294 1.27 16.78 -7.01
C ARG A 294 1.11 16.57 -5.50
N LYS A 295 0.35 17.43 -4.81
CA LYS A 295 0.09 17.29 -3.38
C LYS A 295 -0.66 15.99 -3.07
N LEU A 296 -1.65 15.65 -3.89
CA LEU A 296 -2.42 14.41 -3.75
C LEU A 296 -1.53 13.19 -3.87
N LEU A 297 -0.63 13.17 -4.86
CA LEU A 297 0.30 12.06 -5.07
C LEU A 297 1.26 11.84 -3.89
N LEU A 298 1.75 12.93 -3.29
CA LEU A 298 2.57 12.89 -2.08
C LEU A 298 1.78 12.47 -0.83
N ALA A 299 0.48 12.73 -0.82
CA ALA A 299 -0.43 12.35 0.25
C ALA A 299 -0.98 10.92 0.11
N THR A 300 -0.86 10.29 -1.06
CA THR A 300 -1.24 8.90 -1.30
C THR A 300 -0.27 7.97 -0.56
N ALA A 301 -0.80 7.03 0.23
CA ALA A 301 0.00 6.07 0.98
C ALA A 301 0.64 5.00 0.06
N ASN A 302 1.50 4.16 0.63
CA ASN A 302 2.01 2.94 -0.02
C ASN A 302 0.92 1.85 -0.01
N ARG A 303 1.07 0.78 -0.81
CA ARG A 303 0.06 -0.29 -0.97
C ARG A 303 -1.30 0.30 -1.37
N SER A 304 -1.27 1.11 -2.44
CA SER A 304 -2.39 1.89 -2.94
C SER A 304 -2.68 1.59 -4.41
N ILE A 305 -3.96 1.55 -4.77
CA ILE A 305 -4.45 1.59 -6.15
C ILE A 305 -5.00 2.98 -6.42
N LEU A 306 -4.37 3.72 -7.33
CA LEU A 306 -4.83 5.03 -7.77
C LEU A 306 -5.66 4.88 -9.04
N VAL A 307 -6.93 5.24 -8.97
CA VAL A 307 -7.90 5.08 -10.04
C VAL A 307 -8.14 6.43 -10.69
N ILE A 308 -8.08 6.45 -12.02
CA ILE A 308 -8.39 7.62 -12.84
C ILE A 308 -9.46 7.18 -13.82
N GLU A 309 -10.70 7.50 -13.49
CA GLU A 309 -11.85 7.09 -14.28
C GLU A 309 -12.08 7.98 -15.50
N ASP A 310 -12.60 7.38 -16.57
CA ASP A 310 -13.07 8.04 -17.80
C ASP A 310 -12.08 9.06 -18.37
N ILE A 311 -10.83 8.63 -18.57
CA ILE A 311 -9.79 9.53 -19.08
C ILE A 311 -10.10 10.11 -20.44
N ASP A 312 -10.92 9.44 -21.27
CA ASP A 312 -11.39 9.97 -22.56
C ASP A 312 -12.27 11.21 -22.43
N CYS A 313 -13.08 11.31 -21.37
CA CYS A 313 -13.86 12.52 -21.07
C CYS A 313 -12.97 13.68 -20.60
N SER A 314 -11.76 13.38 -20.11
CA SER A 314 -10.78 14.39 -19.70
C SER A 314 -9.83 14.82 -20.83
N VAL A 315 -9.87 14.22 -22.03
CA VAL A 315 -8.97 14.60 -23.14
C VAL A 315 -9.28 15.97 -23.71
N ASP A 316 -10.43 16.57 -23.38
CA ASP A 316 -10.73 17.99 -23.68
C ASP A 316 -9.93 18.98 -22.81
N LEU A 317 -9.01 18.50 -21.95
CA LEU A 317 -8.05 19.36 -21.27
C LEU A 317 -7.22 20.14 -22.31
N PRO A 318 -7.18 21.49 -22.23
CA PRO A 318 -6.50 22.30 -23.22
C PRO A 318 -5.02 21.91 -23.30
N GLU A 319 -4.60 21.42 -24.46
CA GLU A 319 -3.19 21.26 -24.79
C GLU A 319 -2.53 22.65 -24.70
N ARG A 320 -1.34 22.76 -24.10
CA ARG A 320 -0.61 24.04 -24.06
C ARG A 320 -0.19 24.44 -25.47
N ARG A 321 -1.12 24.96 -26.27
CA ARG A 321 -0.80 25.62 -27.53
C ARG A 321 -0.12 26.91 -27.16
N HIS A 322 1.14 27.05 -27.60
CA HIS A 322 1.83 28.33 -27.63
C HIS A 322 0.93 29.33 -28.37
N VAL A 323 0.30 30.23 -27.63
CA VAL A 323 -0.44 31.34 -28.21
C VAL A 323 0.60 32.34 -28.69
N ASP A 324 0.77 32.42 -30.01
CA ASP A 324 1.55 33.48 -30.64
C ASP A 324 1.03 34.85 -30.18
N HIS A 325 1.98 35.69 -29.77
CA HIS A 325 1.74 37.03 -29.23
C HIS A 325 0.99 37.91 -30.24
N HIS A 326 -0.30 38.17 -30.01
CA HIS A 326 -0.92 39.42 -30.44
C HIS A 326 -1.79 40.04 -29.33
N HIS A 327 -1.61 41.35 -29.20
CA HIS A 327 -1.97 42.24 -28.11
C HIS A 327 -3.45 42.17 -27.64
N HIS A 328 -3.66 42.16 -26.32
CA HIS A 328 -4.57 43.09 -25.65
C HIS A 328 -4.36 43.11 -24.12
N HIS A 329 -4.25 44.33 -23.58
CA HIS A 329 -4.11 44.63 -22.15
C HIS A 329 -5.36 44.21 -21.36
N GLY A 330 -5.18 43.24 -20.47
CA GLY A 330 -6.13 42.87 -19.44
C GLY A 330 -5.46 41.78 -18.60
N ARG A 331 -5.34 42.01 -17.29
CA ARG A 331 -4.63 41.15 -16.32
C ARG A 331 -5.37 39.81 -16.17
N LYS A 332 -5.30 38.94 -17.18
CA LYS A 332 -5.77 37.56 -17.10
C LYS A 332 -4.78 36.82 -16.20
N GLN A 333 -5.23 36.44 -15.01
CA GLN A 333 -4.69 35.25 -14.36
C GLN A 333 -4.68 34.18 -15.44
N THR A 334 -3.50 33.77 -15.88
CA THR A 334 -3.33 32.51 -16.61
C THR A 334 -3.75 31.45 -15.61
N ASP A 335 -5.03 31.09 -15.61
CA ASP A 335 -5.52 29.98 -14.82
C ASP A 335 -4.70 28.76 -15.25
N VAL A 336 -3.87 28.29 -14.34
CA VAL A 336 -3.03 27.10 -14.50
C VAL A 336 -3.98 25.92 -14.40
N GLN A 337 -4.81 25.76 -15.42
CA GLN A 337 -5.74 24.66 -15.55
C GLN A 337 -4.96 23.35 -15.64
N LEU A 338 -5.55 22.27 -15.13
CA LEU A 338 -5.03 20.92 -15.34
C LEU A 338 -4.80 20.73 -16.85
N THR A 339 -3.65 20.18 -17.21
CA THR A 339 -3.32 19.90 -18.61
C THR A 339 -3.05 18.41 -18.78
N LEU A 340 -3.28 17.88 -19.99
CA LEU A 340 -2.86 16.53 -20.34
C LEU A 340 -1.35 16.33 -20.08
N SER A 341 -0.53 17.34 -20.38
CA SER A 341 0.90 17.36 -20.04
C SER A 341 1.16 17.28 -18.53
N GLY A 342 0.33 17.92 -17.71
CA GLY A 342 0.35 17.84 -16.26
C GLY A 342 0.06 16.42 -15.76
N LEU A 343 -0.96 15.76 -16.34
CA LEU A 343 -1.28 14.36 -16.07
C LEU A 343 -0.13 13.43 -16.50
N LEU A 344 0.45 13.62 -17.68
CA LEU A 344 1.59 12.83 -18.16
C LEU A 344 2.81 12.96 -17.24
N ASN A 345 3.13 14.19 -16.82
CA ASN A 345 4.19 14.45 -15.84
C ASN A 345 3.87 13.88 -14.46
N PHE A 346 2.58 13.73 -14.12
CA PHE A 346 2.14 13.07 -12.90
C PHE A 346 2.37 11.55 -12.96
N ILE A 347 2.08 10.90 -14.09
CA ILE A 347 2.25 9.43 -14.23
C ILE A 347 3.72 9.07 -14.28
N ASP A 348 4.53 9.83 -15.02
CA ASP A 348 5.89 9.46 -15.42
C ASP A 348 6.99 10.26 -14.72
N GLY A 349 6.65 11.40 -14.12
CA GLY A 349 7.62 12.30 -13.53
C GLY A 349 8.22 11.80 -12.22
N LEU A 350 9.24 12.52 -11.73
CA LEU A 350 9.96 12.21 -10.49
C LEU A 350 9.05 12.10 -9.26
N TRP A 351 7.92 12.80 -9.27
CA TRP A 351 6.92 12.74 -8.21
C TRP A 351 6.22 11.38 -8.12
N SER A 352 6.10 10.65 -9.23
CA SER A 352 5.57 9.27 -9.25
C SER A 352 6.50 8.27 -8.57
N SER A 353 7.78 8.63 -8.40
CA SER A 353 8.77 7.86 -7.65
C SER A 353 8.73 8.14 -6.14
N CYS A 354 7.97 9.14 -5.71
CA CYS A 354 7.76 9.45 -4.30
C CYS A 354 6.67 8.52 -3.73
N GLY A 355 7.06 7.29 -3.41
CA GLY A 355 6.19 6.25 -2.88
C GLY A 355 6.68 4.86 -3.28
N ASP A 356 6.52 3.88 -2.40
CA ASP A 356 6.84 2.48 -2.66
C ASP A 356 5.52 1.71 -2.88
N GLU A 357 5.48 0.81 -3.87
CA GLU A 357 4.39 -0.15 -4.07
C GLU A 357 3.03 0.49 -4.46
N ARG A 358 2.96 1.07 -5.66
CA ARG A 358 1.74 1.73 -6.18
C ARG A 358 1.27 1.15 -7.51
N ILE A 359 -0.04 0.92 -7.62
CA ILE A 359 -0.70 0.59 -8.88
C ILE A 359 -1.50 1.80 -9.33
N ILE A 360 -1.44 2.12 -10.62
CA ILE A 360 -2.26 3.17 -11.23
C ILE A 360 -3.16 2.50 -12.27
N ILE A 361 -4.47 2.70 -12.16
CA ILE A 361 -5.45 2.13 -13.08
C ILE A 361 -6.20 3.26 -13.77
N PHE A 362 -6.23 3.20 -15.09
CA PHE A 362 -7.00 4.09 -15.94
C PHE A 362 -8.19 3.34 -16.50
N THR A 363 -9.36 3.97 -16.51
CA THR A 363 -10.52 3.44 -17.23
C THR A 363 -10.88 4.33 -18.41
N THR A 364 -11.33 3.72 -19.50
CA THR A 364 -11.86 4.44 -20.66
C THR A 364 -12.92 3.60 -21.38
N ASN A 365 -13.87 4.24 -22.04
CA ASN A 365 -14.77 3.52 -22.95
C ASN A 365 -14.19 3.45 -24.37
N HIS A 366 -13.29 4.36 -24.72
CA HIS A 366 -12.80 4.59 -26.08
C HIS A 366 -11.26 4.69 -26.13
N LYS A 367 -10.59 3.54 -26.24
CA LYS A 367 -9.12 3.49 -26.27
C LYS A 367 -8.51 4.29 -27.43
N GLU A 368 -9.21 4.34 -28.55
CA GLU A 368 -8.84 5.04 -29.78
C GLU A 368 -8.79 6.57 -29.63
N ARG A 369 -9.47 7.13 -28.61
CA ARG A 369 -9.47 8.57 -28.33
C ARG A 369 -8.29 9.00 -27.46
N LEU A 370 -7.52 8.06 -26.92
CA LEU A 370 -6.41 8.37 -26.03
C LEU A 370 -5.17 8.79 -26.81
N ASP A 371 -4.47 9.79 -26.27
CA ASP A 371 -3.15 10.20 -26.78
C ASP A 371 -2.18 9.00 -26.73
N PRO A 372 -1.55 8.61 -27.85
CA PRO A 372 -0.53 7.55 -27.88
C PRO A 372 0.63 7.75 -26.88
N ALA A 373 0.89 8.98 -26.42
CA ALA A 373 1.87 9.27 -25.38
C ALA A 373 1.49 8.67 -24.02
N LEU A 374 0.20 8.47 -23.71
CA LEU A 374 -0.27 7.79 -22.50
C LEU A 374 0.01 6.28 -22.55
N LEU A 375 -0.10 5.67 -23.73
CA LEU A 375 0.04 4.23 -23.96
C LEU A 375 1.50 3.73 -23.96
N ARG A 376 2.47 4.59 -23.64
CA ARG A 376 3.88 4.22 -23.65
C ARG A 376 4.21 3.32 -22.43
N PRO A 377 5.07 2.30 -22.61
CA PRO A 377 5.58 1.50 -21.50
C PRO A 377 6.21 2.37 -20.40
N GLY A 378 5.93 2.05 -19.14
CA GLY A 378 6.26 2.87 -17.96
C GLY A 378 5.11 3.75 -17.46
N ARG A 379 4.05 3.92 -18.26
CA ARG A 379 2.82 4.67 -17.90
C ARG A 379 1.62 3.74 -17.80
N MET A 380 1.23 3.12 -18.91
CA MET A 380 0.18 2.12 -19.01
C MET A 380 0.82 0.84 -19.57
N ASP A 381 1.20 -0.08 -18.68
CA ASP A 381 1.98 -1.25 -19.07
C ASP A 381 1.10 -2.42 -19.51
N MET A 382 -0.02 -2.62 -18.82
CA MET A 382 -0.95 -3.72 -19.08
C MET A 382 -2.29 -3.15 -19.56
N HIS A 383 -2.72 -3.58 -20.74
CA HIS A 383 -3.98 -3.16 -21.35
C HIS A 383 -4.97 -4.32 -21.29
N ILE A 384 -6.11 -4.11 -20.64
CA ILE A 384 -7.14 -5.13 -20.43
C ILE A 384 -8.40 -4.67 -21.15
N HIS A 385 -8.85 -5.48 -22.11
CA HIS A 385 -10.08 -5.25 -22.85
C HIS A 385 -11.25 -5.93 -22.13
N MET A 386 -12.14 -5.14 -21.55
CA MET A 386 -13.39 -5.61 -20.95
C MET A 386 -14.45 -5.69 -22.04
N SER A 387 -14.53 -6.83 -22.73
CA SER A 387 -15.46 -7.06 -23.83
C SER A 387 -16.88 -7.35 -23.36
N TYR A 388 -17.78 -7.59 -24.32
CA TYR A 388 -19.10 -8.15 -24.07
C TYR A 388 -19.03 -9.52 -23.38
N CYS A 389 -20.16 -9.94 -22.81
CA CYS A 389 -20.26 -11.15 -22.01
C CYS A 389 -20.03 -12.40 -22.87
N SER A 390 -18.96 -13.14 -22.58
CA SER A 390 -18.73 -14.47 -23.16
C SER A 390 -19.62 -15.51 -22.46
N PHE A 391 -19.77 -16.69 -23.08
CA PHE A 391 -20.48 -17.79 -22.44
C PHE A 391 -19.84 -18.22 -21.10
N GLN A 392 -18.52 -18.16 -21.00
CA GLN A 392 -17.80 -18.44 -19.75
C GLN A 392 -18.11 -17.39 -18.67
N ALA A 393 -18.11 -16.10 -19.02
CA ALA A 393 -18.52 -15.04 -18.12
C ALA A 393 -19.99 -15.19 -17.70
N PHE A 394 -20.87 -15.58 -18.62
CA PHE A 394 -22.28 -15.88 -18.32
C PHE A 394 -22.43 -17.00 -17.30
N LYS A 395 -21.68 -18.10 -17.40
CA LYS A 395 -21.74 -19.18 -16.40
C LYS A 395 -21.43 -18.70 -14.99
N ILE A 396 -20.46 -17.80 -14.85
CA ILE A 396 -20.11 -17.19 -13.57
C ILE A 396 -21.29 -16.35 -13.05
N LEU A 397 -21.94 -15.55 -13.91
CA LEU A 397 -23.14 -14.79 -13.53
C LEU A 397 -24.30 -15.73 -13.15
N ALA A 398 -24.60 -16.75 -13.95
CA ALA A 398 -25.65 -17.71 -13.66
C ALA A 398 -25.42 -18.42 -12.31
N SER A 399 -24.17 -18.80 -12.01
CA SER A 399 -23.81 -19.37 -10.71
C SER A 399 -23.99 -18.38 -9.56
N ASN A 400 -23.57 -17.12 -9.73
CA ASN A 400 -23.64 -16.12 -8.67
C ASN A 400 -25.07 -15.64 -8.37
N TYR A 401 -25.94 -15.54 -9.39
CA TYR A 401 -27.28 -14.98 -9.25
C TYR A 401 -28.38 -16.04 -9.07
N LEU A 402 -28.21 -17.24 -9.63
CA LEU A 402 -29.22 -18.31 -9.64
C LEU A 402 -28.77 -19.58 -8.90
N ASP A 403 -27.58 -19.57 -8.29
CA ASP A 403 -26.98 -20.71 -7.57
C ASP A 403 -26.87 -22.00 -8.42
N ILE A 404 -26.79 -21.84 -9.74
CA ILE A 404 -26.59 -22.96 -10.67
C ILE A 404 -25.11 -23.33 -10.63
N SER A 405 -24.79 -24.53 -10.15
CA SER A 405 -23.40 -25.00 -10.13
C SER A 405 -22.82 -24.99 -11.55
N SER A 406 -21.59 -24.51 -11.71
CA SER A 406 -20.89 -24.41 -13.01
C SER A 406 -20.79 -25.73 -13.78
N ASP A 407 -20.89 -26.86 -13.07
CA ASP A 407 -20.83 -28.22 -13.59
C ASP A 407 -22.21 -28.80 -13.97
N HIS A 408 -23.30 -28.12 -13.60
CA HIS A 408 -24.65 -28.52 -14.00
C HIS A 408 -24.98 -27.93 -15.38
N HIS A 409 -25.07 -28.80 -16.38
CA HIS A 409 -25.58 -28.45 -17.70
C HIS A 409 -27.08 -28.19 -17.62
N HIS A 410 -27.46 -26.92 -17.51
CA HIS A 410 -28.85 -26.52 -17.72
C HIS A 410 -29.24 -26.80 -19.17
N HIS A 411 -30.47 -27.26 -19.41
CA HIS A 411 -30.94 -27.61 -20.76
C HIS A 411 -30.93 -26.41 -21.74
N LEU A 412 -30.96 -25.17 -21.21
CA LEU A 412 -30.90 -23.92 -21.98
C LEU A 412 -29.47 -23.43 -22.25
N PHE A 413 -28.45 -23.99 -21.61
CA PHE A 413 -27.06 -23.53 -21.79
C PHE A 413 -26.55 -23.68 -23.23
N PRO A 414 -26.78 -24.79 -23.95
CA PRO A 414 -26.36 -24.91 -25.34
C PRO A 414 -27.03 -23.88 -26.26
N GLU A 415 -28.31 -23.55 -26.00
CA GLU A 415 -29.02 -22.52 -26.76
C GLU A 415 -28.45 -21.12 -26.47
N ILE A 416 -28.13 -20.83 -25.20
CA ILE A 416 -27.52 -19.57 -24.79
C ILE A 416 -26.11 -19.42 -25.36
N GLU A 417 -25.31 -20.49 -25.35
CA GLU A 417 -23.94 -20.48 -25.91
C GLU A 417 -23.95 -20.07 -27.39
N GLY A 418 -24.85 -20.64 -28.20
CA GLY A 418 -24.98 -20.26 -29.61
C GLY A 418 -25.51 -18.84 -29.83
N LEU A 419 -26.40 -18.35 -28.95
CA LEU A 419 -26.99 -17.01 -29.09
C LEU A 419 -26.10 -15.88 -28.55
N ILE A 420 -25.30 -16.15 -27.51
CA ILE A 420 -24.48 -15.13 -26.84
C ILE A 420 -23.25 -14.78 -27.68
N GLU A 421 -22.70 -15.72 -28.44
CA GLU A 421 -21.58 -15.45 -29.35
C GLU A 421 -21.98 -14.50 -30.49
N ASP A 422 -23.23 -14.59 -30.95
CA ASP A 422 -23.79 -13.75 -32.01
C ASP A 422 -24.29 -12.39 -31.51
N THR A 423 -24.42 -12.18 -30.20
CA THR A 423 -25.08 -10.98 -29.64
C THR A 423 -24.17 -10.17 -28.72
N GLN A 424 -24.05 -8.88 -29.00
CA GLN A 424 -23.33 -7.95 -28.14
C GLN A 424 -24.17 -7.58 -26.91
N ILE A 425 -23.97 -8.32 -25.81
CA ILE A 425 -24.62 -8.06 -24.52
C ILE A 425 -23.58 -7.85 -23.42
N THR A 426 -23.81 -6.86 -22.56
CA THR A 426 -22.88 -6.53 -21.47
C THR A 426 -23.20 -7.37 -20.23
N PRO A 427 -22.20 -7.74 -19.41
CA PRO A 427 -22.41 -8.42 -18.14
C PRO A 427 -23.45 -7.74 -17.23
N ALA A 428 -23.50 -6.40 -17.22
CA ALA A 428 -24.52 -5.66 -16.46
C ALA A 428 -25.96 -5.94 -16.94
N HIS A 429 -26.20 -5.98 -18.25
CA HIS A 429 -27.53 -6.34 -18.79
C HIS A 429 -27.87 -7.81 -18.54
N VAL A 430 -26.89 -8.71 -18.59
CA VAL A 430 -27.10 -10.11 -18.23
C VAL A 430 -27.52 -10.22 -16.76
N ALA A 431 -26.79 -9.58 -15.85
CA ALA A 431 -27.13 -9.56 -14.43
C ALA A 431 -28.53 -8.99 -14.18
N GLU A 432 -28.89 -7.88 -14.85
CA GLU A 432 -30.23 -7.30 -14.76
C GLU A 432 -31.33 -8.29 -15.17
N GLU A 433 -31.13 -9.05 -16.25
CA GLU A 433 -32.11 -10.05 -16.68
C GLU A 433 -32.21 -11.23 -15.71
N LEU A 434 -31.07 -11.72 -15.20
CA LEU A 434 -31.05 -12.82 -14.24
C LEU A 434 -31.69 -12.43 -12.89
N MET A 435 -31.66 -11.16 -12.52
CA MET A 435 -32.29 -10.65 -11.29
C MET A 435 -33.82 -10.52 -11.36
N LYS A 436 -34.44 -10.68 -12.54
CA LYS A 436 -35.90 -10.53 -12.70
C LYS A 436 -36.71 -11.65 -12.05
N SER A 437 -36.10 -12.80 -11.82
CA SER A 437 -36.76 -13.95 -11.21
C SER A 437 -35.78 -14.72 -10.32
N GLU A 438 -36.27 -15.22 -9.20
CA GLU A 438 -35.51 -16.14 -8.34
C GLU A 438 -35.49 -17.57 -8.90
N ASP A 439 -36.44 -17.91 -9.79
CA ASP A 439 -36.51 -19.21 -10.44
C ASP A 439 -35.54 -19.25 -11.63
N ALA A 440 -34.57 -20.16 -11.56
CA ALA A 440 -33.54 -20.34 -12.57
C ALA A 440 -34.12 -20.62 -13.97
N ASP A 441 -35.15 -21.45 -14.09
CA ASP A 441 -35.75 -21.78 -15.37
C ASP A 441 -36.43 -20.54 -15.98
N VAL A 442 -37.17 -19.79 -15.17
CA VAL A 442 -37.89 -18.59 -15.60
C VAL A 442 -36.92 -17.48 -16.01
N ALA A 443 -35.86 -17.24 -15.22
CA ALA A 443 -34.83 -16.26 -15.50
C ALA A 443 -34.09 -16.58 -16.80
N LEU A 444 -33.66 -17.83 -16.98
CA LEU A 444 -32.94 -18.27 -18.17
C LEU A 444 -33.82 -18.25 -19.43
N GLN A 445 -35.10 -18.61 -19.33
CA GLN A 445 -36.04 -18.46 -20.44
C GLN A 445 -36.26 -16.99 -20.81
N GLY A 446 -36.35 -16.10 -19.81
CA GLY A 446 -36.38 -14.65 -20.03
C GLY A 446 -35.15 -14.15 -20.78
N PHE A 447 -33.97 -14.64 -20.37
CA PHE A 447 -32.71 -14.32 -21.03
C PHE A 447 -32.63 -14.83 -22.48
N VAL A 448 -33.06 -16.06 -22.76
CA VAL A 448 -33.13 -16.58 -24.13
C VAL A 448 -34.07 -15.72 -25.00
N LYS A 449 -35.21 -15.28 -24.47
CA LYS A 449 -36.12 -14.36 -25.19
C LYS A 449 -35.45 -13.01 -25.49
N LEU A 450 -34.69 -12.47 -24.55
CA LEU A 450 -33.91 -11.24 -24.73
C LEU A 450 -32.87 -11.40 -25.85
N LEU A 451 -32.10 -12.49 -25.84
CA LEU A 451 -31.08 -12.76 -26.85
C LEU A 451 -31.69 -12.91 -28.25
N LYS A 452 -32.80 -13.65 -28.37
CA LYS A 452 -33.54 -13.80 -29.64
C LYS A 452 -34.05 -12.46 -30.16
N ARG A 453 -34.60 -11.62 -29.29
CA ARG A 453 -35.05 -10.26 -29.66
C ARG A 453 -33.90 -9.42 -30.18
N LYS A 454 -32.76 -9.41 -29.49
CA LYS A 454 -31.57 -8.66 -29.93
C LYS A 454 -31.00 -9.19 -31.24
N LYS A 455 -31.04 -10.50 -31.48
CA LYS A 455 -30.63 -11.10 -32.75
C LYS A 455 -31.54 -10.63 -33.89
N MET A 456 -32.86 -10.60 -33.67
CA MET A 456 -33.81 -10.04 -34.65
C MET A 456 -33.60 -8.55 -34.91
N GLU A 457 -33.29 -7.75 -33.87
CA GLU A 457 -32.99 -6.33 -34.03
C GLU A 457 -31.68 -6.08 -34.80
N GLY A 458 -30.66 -6.93 -34.60
CA GLY A 458 -29.39 -6.89 -35.34
C GLY A 458 -29.55 -7.26 -36.82
N ASP A 459 -30.30 -8.32 -37.12
CA ASP A 459 -30.57 -8.76 -38.49
C ASP A 459 -31.38 -7.72 -39.29
N VAL A 460 -32.22 -6.91 -38.65
CA VAL A 460 -32.98 -5.85 -39.33
C VAL A 460 -32.06 -4.67 -39.70
N CYS A 461 -31.07 -4.33 -38.87
CA CYS A 461 -30.13 -3.25 -39.17
C CYS A 461 -29.09 -3.61 -40.24
N GLU A 462 -28.70 -4.89 -40.40
CA GLU A 462 -27.78 -5.32 -41.45
C GLU A 462 -28.43 -5.40 -42.85
N ASN A 463 -29.77 -5.47 -42.93
CA ASN A 463 -30.50 -5.59 -44.20
C ASN A 463 -30.95 -4.25 -44.81
N ASP A 464 -30.74 -3.13 -44.12
CA ASP A 464 -31.15 -1.78 -44.57
C ASP A 464 -29.96 -0.89 -45.00
N ASP A 465 -28.80 -1.47 -45.33
CA ASP A 465 -27.65 -0.72 -45.87
C ASP A 465 -27.81 -0.51 -47.41
N PRO A 466 -28.06 0.73 -47.93
CA PRO A 466 -28.35 0.93 -49.35
C PRO A 466 -27.12 0.95 -50.26
N ASP A 467 -25.92 0.68 -49.75
CA ASP A 467 -24.66 0.92 -50.45
C ASP A 467 -23.89 -0.35 -50.79
N ASN A 468 -24.58 -1.34 -51.35
CA ASN A 468 -23.93 -2.47 -52.02
C ASN A 468 -24.43 -2.65 -53.45
N LYS A 469 -24.12 -1.65 -54.31
CA LYS A 469 -24.10 -1.88 -55.75
C LYS A 469 -22.88 -2.71 -56.11
N ALA A 470 -23.16 -3.97 -56.46
CA ALA A 470 -22.23 -4.88 -57.09
C ALA A 470 -21.63 -4.25 -58.37
N GLU A 471 -20.30 -4.14 -58.43
CA GLU A 471 -19.56 -4.05 -59.69
C GLU A 471 -19.07 -5.45 -60.11
N PRO A 472 -19.11 -5.78 -61.41
CA PRO A 472 -18.90 -7.15 -61.88
C PRO A 472 -17.40 -7.50 -61.96
N ALA A 473 -17.15 -8.80 -61.76
CA ALA A 473 -15.85 -9.42 -61.82
C ALA A 473 -15.15 -9.28 -63.18
N THR A 474 -13.90 -8.81 -63.17
CA THR A 474 -12.95 -8.99 -64.29
C THR A 474 -11.73 -9.78 -63.82
N LYS A 475 -11.65 -11.03 -64.26
CA LYS A 475 -10.44 -11.88 -64.16
C LYS A 475 -9.39 -11.36 -65.15
N GLN A 476 -8.16 -11.09 -64.70
CA GLN A 476 -6.94 -11.40 -65.47
C GLN A 476 -5.63 -11.38 -64.64
N SER A 477 -5.13 -12.59 -64.40
CA SER A 477 -3.74 -13.06 -64.57
C SER A 477 -2.52 -12.35 -63.96
N LYS A 478 -1.91 -13.07 -62.99
CA LYS A 478 -0.48 -13.44 -62.86
C LYS A 478 0.60 -12.34 -62.79
N LYS A 479 1.09 -12.12 -61.56
CA LYS A 479 2.46 -11.66 -61.24
C LYS A 479 3.51 -12.70 -61.66
N ARG A 480 4.62 -12.26 -62.28
CA ARG A 480 6.00 -12.76 -62.06
C ARG A 480 7.06 -11.91 -62.80
N LYS A 481 8.06 -11.41 -62.05
CA LYS A 481 9.46 -11.01 -62.40
C LYS A 481 10.04 -10.41 -61.10
N VAL A 482 11.05 -10.92 -60.37
CA VAL A 482 12.43 -11.40 -60.62
C VAL A 482 13.40 -10.34 -61.16
N ALA A 483 14.12 -9.71 -60.21
CA ALA A 483 15.55 -9.31 -60.13
C ALA A 483 16.32 -8.72 -61.34
N CYS A 484 17.04 -7.59 -61.11
CA CYS A 484 18.49 -7.51 -60.79
C CYS A 484 19.29 -6.35 -61.47
N LYS A 485 20.07 -5.61 -60.64
CA LYS A 485 21.38 -4.92 -60.84
C LYS A 485 21.58 -3.90 -62.00
N GLN A 486 21.90 -2.63 -61.72
CA GLN A 486 23.17 -2.00 -61.27
C GLN A 486 24.33 -1.89 -62.30
N LYS A 487 24.83 -0.64 -62.44
CA LYS A 487 26.24 -0.13 -62.57
C LYS A 487 26.44 0.77 -63.80
N LYS A 488 27.33 1.77 -63.87
CA LYS A 488 28.17 2.60 -62.96
C LYS A 488 28.78 3.67 -63.89
N THR A 489 29.02 4.91 -63.43
CA THR A 489 30.11 5.85 -63.84
C THR A 489 30.08 7.06 -62.88
N VAL A 490 30.98 7.21 -61.89
CA VAL A 490 32.34 7.82 -61.88
C VAL A 490 32.38 9.35 -62.02
N ALA A 491 33.11 9.97 -61.09
CA ALA A 491 33.32 11.40 -60.82
C ALA A 491 34.32 12.11 -61.75
N ALA A 492 34.23 13.45 -61.86
CA ALA A 492 35.35 14.39 -61.59
C ALA A 492 35.02 15.88 -61.91
N ALA A 493 35.53 16.76 -61.05
CA ALA A 493 36.05 18.12 -61.29
C ALA A 493 35.12 19.27 -61.74
N GLY A 494 34.84 20.19 -60.80
CA GLY A 494 34.52 21.59 -61.07
C GLY A 494 35.62 22.50 -60.52
N THR A 495 36.42 23.08 -61.41
CA THR A 495 37.57 23.95 -61.11
C THR A 495 37.16 25.43 -61.09
N GLN A 496 37.77 26.15 -60.15
CA GLN A 496 37.78 27.61 -59.99
C GLN A 496 38.14 28.38 -61.27
N ARG A 497 37.46 29.51 -61.52
CA ARG A 497 38.09 30.82 -61.81
C ARG A 497 37.02 31.91 -61.95
N ARG A 498 36.94 32.78 -60.93
CA ARG A 498 36.40 34.15 -61.04
C ARG A 498 37.59 35.11 -60.99
N THR A 499 37.71 35.94 -62.01
CA THR A 499 38.79 36.90 -62.25
C THR A 499 38.62 38.17 -61.39
N ARG A 500 39.75 38.68 -60.87
CA ARG A 500 39.92 40.01 -60.25
C ARG A 500 40.01 41.10 -61.33
N ARG A 501 39.35 42.25 -61.12
CA ARG A 501 39.99 43.58 -61.32
C ARG A 501 39.26 44.73 -60.59
N LEU A 502 40.01 45.27 -59.63
CA LEU A 502 40.03 46.59 -58.99
C LEU A 502 39.33 47.80 -59.67
N ARG A 503 38.62 48.59 -58.83
CA ARG A 503 38.73 50.07 -58.67
C ARG A 503 38.20 50.42 -57.25
N ARG A 504 39.07 50.89 -56.34
CA ARG A 504 39.14 52.26 -55.75
C ARG A 504 37.75 52.80 -55.33
N GLY A 505 37.45 53.21 -54.10
CA GLY A 505 38.24 53.71 -52.98
C GLY A 505 37.74 55.12 -52.61
N SER A 506 37.10 55.27 -51.43
CA SER A 506 36.88 56.52 -50.66
C SER A 506 35.92 56.17 -49.50
N SER A 507 36.32 56.02 -48.23
CA SER A 507 36.75 57.03 -47.24
C SER A 507 35.62 57.98 -46.79
N LEU A 508 35.41 57.97 -45.46
CA LEU A 508 34.66 58.88 -44.58
C LEU A 508 33.16 58.62 -44.42
#